data_AF-A0A327MG19-F1
#
_entry.id   AF-A0A327MG19-F1
#
_cell.length_a   1.000
_cell.length_b   1.000
_cell.length_c   1.000
_cell.angle_alpha   90.00
_cell.angle_beta   90.00
_cell.angle_gamma   90.00
#
_symmetry.space_group_name_H-M   'P 1'
#
loop_
_entity.id
_entity.type
_entity.pdbx_description
1 polymer ?
#
loop_
_entity_poly.entity_id
_entity_poly.type
_entity_poly.pdbx_seq_one_letter_code
_entity_poly.pdbx_strand_id
1 'polypeptide(L)'
;MDRKRVMERAQAALRRLRQEEWPRARLALRQALAGWRGLGLFWAVVLGLLVGGVGMLAWLGPLPGHAPAAASEAPATPEAPQAAAARAAGPEPVLDAASRGPVPGRPIPAADPALLENGPYGRLPRVGPEGRSSIRAYGRGFDRQDTRPKVGLIVGGLGLNAAVSEEAIRRLPGAVALAFSPYAPRVELLLDQARAKGMEVLVALPLEPSGYPMNNPGDRALLTGLSAAENGDRLLWVLSRFTGYVGAVGALGPMRGERFAQLTDSLGTLQANLTGRGLLYIDPRPGAVRAPARAWGRGVDLVVDEPATRSEIERKLARLEALAREGGSALGYAGEASPVLVDRIAAWAGGIEGRGLVLAPVTAMLRRPEQDPARAP
;
A
#
# COMPACT_ATOMS: atom_id res chain seq x y z
N MET A 1 14.20 40.73 57.48
CA MET A 1 13.71 39.36 57.26
C MET A 1 14.84 38.40 57.64
N ASP A 2 14.60 37.55 58.64
CA ASP A 2 15.63 36.89 59.45
C ASP A 2 16.32 35.71 58.72
N ARG A 3 17.62 35.87 58.41
CA ARG A 3 18.46 34.86 57.72
C ARG A 3 18.49 33.51 58.44
N LYS A 4 18.31 33.48 59.77
CA LYS A 4 18.27 32.22 60.53
C LYS A 4 17.07 31.35 60.16
N ARG A 5 15.90 31.95 59.95
CA ARG A 5 14.68 31.21 59.59
C ARG A 5 14.74 30.60 58.18
N VAL A 6 15.45 31.26 57.26
CA VAL A 6 15.67 30.73 55.90
C VAL A 6 16.60 29.51 55.96
N MET A 7 17.65 29.57 56.79
CA MET A 7 18.62 28.49 56.92
C MET A 7 18.03 27.26 57.64
N GLU A 8 17.19 27.46 58.64
CA GLU A 8 16.45 26.36 59.30
C GLU A 8 15.47 25.67 58.35
N ARG A 9 14.74 26.43 57.52
CA ARG A 9 13.84 25.85 56.51
C ARG A 9 14.59 25.04 55.44
N ALA A 10 15.77 25.51 55.01
CA ALA A 10 16.61 24.78 54.07
C ALA A 10 17.16 23.47 54.68
N GLN A 11 17.59 23.50 55.95
CA GLN A 11 18.07 22.31 56.65
C GLN A 11 16.94 21.31 56.93
N ALA A 12 15.73 21.78 57.23
CA ALA A 12 14.56 20.92 57.40
C ALA A 12 14.14 20.24 56.08
N ALA A 13 14.20 20.96 54.95
CA ALA A 13 13.92 20.42 53.63
C ALA A 13 14.95 19.35 53.21
N LEU A 14 16.23 19.58 53.47
CA LEU A 14 17.30 18.61 53.22
C LEU A 14 17.19 17.35 54.09
N ARG A 15 16.75 17.48 55.35
CA ARG A 15 16.50 16.32 56.22
C ARG A 15 15.32 15.47 55.74
N ARG A 16 14.25 16.10 55.24
CA ARG A 16 13.09 15.37 54.65
C ARG A 16 13.47 14.61 53.39
N LEU A 17 14.18 15.24 52.46
CA LEU A 17 14.66 14.58 51.24
C LEU A 17 15.58 13.39 51.54
N ARG A 18 16.39 13.47 52.60
CA ARG A 18 17.29 12.37 53.00
C ARG A 18 16.57 11.20 53.67
N GLN A 19 15.46 11.44 54.39
CA GLN A 19 14.75 10.39 55.12
C GLN A 19 13.72 9.63 54.27
N GLU A 20 13.03 10.28 53.32
CA GLU A 20 11.90 9.65 52.62
C GLU A 20 12.23 9.12 51.21
N GLU A 21 13.14 9.75 50.48
CA GLU A 21 13.42 9.43 49.06
C GLU A 21 14.50 8.35 48.90
N TRP A 22 15.49 8.32 49.80
CA TRP A 22 16.65 7.41 49.71
C TRP A 22 16.33 5.90 49.94
N PRO A 23 15.38 5.52 50.82
CA PRO A 23 14.99 4.12 50.99
C PRO A 23 14.27 3.53 49.78
N ARG A 24 13.42 4.34 49.11
CA ARG A 24 12.65 3.92 47.93
C ARG A 24 13.54 3.72 46.70
N ALA A 25 14.51 4.61 46.50
CA ALA A 25 15.51 4.49 45.43
C ALA A 25 16.38 3.22 45.60
N ARG A 26 16.75 2.86 46.85
CA ARG A 26 17.52 1.63 47.13
C ARG A 26 16.72 0.35 46.87
N LEU A 27 15.40 0.37 47.05
CA LEU A 27 14.55 -0.79 46.78
C LEU A 27 14.37 -1.02 45.26
N ALA A 28 14.16 0.06 44.50
CA ALA A 28 14.07 0.03 43.03
C ALA A 28 15.37 -0.45 42.38
N LEU A 29 16.53 -0.01 42.88
CA LEU A 29 17.84 -0.45 42.39
C LEU A 29 18.12 -1.93 42.68
N ARG A 30 17.67 -2.44 43.84
CA ARG A 30 17.77 -3.87 44.19
C ARG A 30 16.88 -4.76 43.33
N GLN A 31 15.70 -4.30 42.94
CA GLN A 31 14.80 -5.03 42.02
C GLN A 31 15.34 -5.03 40.58
N ALA A 32 15.94 -3.93 40.12
CA ALA A 32 16.59 -3.87 38.80
C ALA A 32 17.81 -4.81 38.68
N LEU A 33 18.59 -4.97 39.75
CA LEU A 33 19.76 -5.88 39.78
C LEU A 33 19.38 -7.37 39.88
N ALA A 34 18.16 -7.71 40.33
CA ALA A 34 17.69 -9.09 40.35
C ALA A 34 17.35 -9.63 38.94
N GLY A 35 16.86 -8.76 38.04
CA GLY A 35 16.55 -9.12 36.65
C GLY A 35 17.78 -9.51 35.81
N TRP A 36 18.97 -9.04 36.16
CA TRP A 36 20.21 -9.36 35.46
C TRP A 36 20.76 -10.77 35.75
N ARG A 37 20.38 -11.37 36.89
CA ARG A 37 20.76 -12.75 37.20
C ARG A 37 20.00 -13.77 36.35
N GLY A 38 18.72 -13.48 36.03
CA GLY A 38 17.92 -14.30 35.13
C GLY A 38 18.42 -14.27 33.69
N LEU A 39 18.89 -13.10 33.23
CA LEU A 39 19.44 -12.94 31.88
C LEU A 39 20.78 -13.69 31.70
N GLY A 40 21.64 -13.67 32.72
CA GLY A 40 22.88 -14.46 32.70
C GLY A 40 22.62 -15.97 32.67
N LEU A 41 21.64 -16.45 33.43
CA LEU A 41 21.25 -17.87 33.43
C LEU A 41 20.66 -18.30 32.08
N PHE A 42 19.83 -17.44 31.46
CA PHE A 42 19.26 -17.67 30.13
C PHE A 42 20.35 -17.82 29.07
N TRP A 43 21.33 -16.91 29.03
CA TRP A 43 22.42 -16.98 28.06
C TRP A 43 23.36 -18.18 28.30
N ALA A 44 23.56 -18.60 29.55
CA ALA A 44 24.34 -19.81 29.85
C ALA A 44 23.68 -21.09 29.33
N VAL A 45 22.34 -21.20 29.42
CA VAL A 45 21.58 -22.34 28.87
C VAL A 45 21.62 -22.35 27.34
N VAL A 46 21.47 -21.19 26.70
CA VAL A 46 21.55 -21.06 25.23
C VAL A 46 22.94 -21.45 24.70
N LEU A 47 24.01 -21.01 25.37
CA LEU A 47 25.39 -21.40 25.01
C LEU A 47 25.64 -22.89 25.23
N GLY A 48 25.11 -23.48 26.31
CA GLY A 48 25.21 -24.92 26.56
C GLY A 48 24.53 -25.77 25.48
N LEU A 49 23.35 -25.35 25.00
CA LEU A 49 22.62 -26.04 23.93
C LEU A 49 23.34 -25.94 22.57
N LEU A 50 23.98 -24.80 22.28
CA LEU A 50 24.77 -24.62 21.05
C LEU A 50 26.04 -25.49 21.04
N VAL A 51 26.73 -25.61 22.18
CA VAL A 51 27.92 -26.49 22.28
C VAL A 51 27.51 -27.98 22.22
N GLY A 52 26.37 -28.36 22.80
CA GLY A 52 25.83 -29.72 22.70
C GLY A 52 25.41 -30.11 21.28
N GLY A 53 24.83 -29.19 20.51
CA GLY A 53 24.39 -29.44 19.13
C GLY A 53 25.55 -29.68 18.14
N VAL A 54 26.69 -29.00 18.33
CA VAL A 54 27.88 -29.19 17.48
C VAL A 54 28.55 -30.54 17.76
N GLY A 55 28.54 -31.01 19.02
CA GLY A 55 29.06 -32.33 19.38
C GLY A 55 28.28 -33.49 18.75
N MET A 56 26.97 -33.34 18.56
CA MET A 56 26.11 -34.39 17.99
C MET A 56 26.26 -34.52 16.46
N LEU A 57 26.59 -33.44 15.76
CA LEU A 57 26.87 -33.45 14.31
C LEU A 57 28.26 -34.02 13.96
N ALA A 58 29.21 -33.99 14.90
CA ALA A 58 30.52 -34.63 14.73
C ALA A 58 30.48 -36.16 14.92
N TRP A 59 29.42 -36.71 15.55
CA TRP A 59 29.31 -38.15 15.82
C TRP A 59 28.59 -38.95 14.71
N LEU A 60 27.83 -38.28 13.83
CA LEU A 60 26.98 -38.97 12.84
C LEU A 60 27.61 -39.20 11.46
N GLY A 61 28.81 -38.69 11.19
CA GLY A 61 29.56 -38.98 9.95
C GLY A 61 28.87 -38.54 8.63
N PRO A 62 29.60 -38.52 7.50
CA PRO A 62 29.03 -38.09 6.22
C PRO A 62 28.21 -39.22 5.55
N LEU A 63 27.09 -38.86 4.91
CA LEU A 63 26.25 -39.77 4.14
C LEU A 63 26.98 -40.30 2.88
N PRO A 64 26.82 -41.59 2.51
CA PRO A 64 27.51 -42.18 1.36
C PRO A 64 26.97 -41.67 0.01
N GLY A 65 27.90 -41.29 -0.86
CA GLY A 65 27.65 -40.86 -2.24
C GLY A 65 27.32 -42.02 -3.18
N HIS A 66 26.47 -41.74 -4.16
CA HIS A 66 26.21 -42.63 -5.29
C HIS A 66 26.97 -42.13 -6.53
N ALA A 67 27.76 -43.02 -7.11
CA ALA A 67 28.54 -42.83 -8.33
C ALA A 67 27.65 -43.00 -9.60
N PRO A 68 28.14 -42.63 -10.81
CA PRO A 68 27.31 -42.27 -11.96
C PRO A 68 27.00 -43.46 -12.88
N ALA A 69 25.86 -43.39 -13.59
CA ALA A 69 25.54 -44.27 -14.72
C ALA A 69 25.41 -43.45 -16.01
N ALA A 70 26.01 -43.99 -17.07
CA ALA A 70 26.28 -43.37 -18.35
C ALA A 70 25.11 -43.43 -19.35
N ALA A 71 25.12 -42.43 -20.25
CA ALA A 71 24.81 -42.42 -21.69
C ALA A 71 23.67 -43.26 -22.30
N SER A 72 22.80 -42.58 -23.05
CA SER A 72 22.35 -42.95 -24.42
C SER A 72 21.57 -41.75 -25.00
N GLU A 73 22.23 -40.93 -25.84
CA GLU A 73 22.05 -40.83 -27.30
C GLU A 73 20.73 -40.18 -27.77
N ALA A 74 20.89 -39.00 -28.38
CA ALA A 74 19.91 -38.36 -29.26
C ALA A 74 20.02 -38.95 -30.68
N PRO A 75 19.03 -38.67 -31.54
CA PRO A 75 19.37 -38.31 -32.91
C PRO A 75 18.85 -36.95 -33.37
N ALA A 76 19.66 -36.41 -34.27
CA ALA A 76 19.63 -35.16 -35.01
C ALA A 76 18.31 -34.72 -35.67
N THR A 77 18.27 -33.39 -35.82
CA THR A 77 17.44 -32.47 -36.61
C THR A 77 17.31 -32.83 -38.10
N PRO A 78 16.35 -32.20 -38.83
CA PRO A 78 16.76 -31.07 -39.68
C PRO A 78 15.83 -29.83 -39.68
N GLU A 79 16.45 -28.64 -39.72
CA GLU A 79 15.94 -27.36 -40.25
C GLU A 79 15.52 -27.50 -41.73
N ALA A 80 14.68 -26.70 -42.41
CA ALA A 80 14.26 -25.30 -42.39
C ALA A 80 12.94 -25.20 -43.25
N PRO A 81 12.40 -24.04 -43.74
CA PRO A 81 12.74 -22.62 -43.57
C PRO A 81 11.55 -21.66 -43.30
N GLN A 82 11.92 -20.40 -43.02
CA GLN A 82 11.13 -19.19 -42.79
C GLN A 82 9.88 -18.98 -43.67
N ALA A 83 8.83 -18.41 -43.05
CA ALA A 83 7.94 -17.49 -43.74
C ALA A 83 7.48 -16.38 -42.80
N ALA A 84 7.87 -15.15 -43.13
CA ALA A 84 7.34 -13.93 -42.59
C ALA A 84 5.81 -13.91 -42.76
N ALA A 85 5.10 -13.62 -41.68
CA ALA A 85 3.72 -13.16 -41.74
C ALA A 85 3.55 -12.01 -40.75
N ALA A 86 3.90 -10.82 -41.22
CA ALA A 86 3.22 -9.62 -40.79
C ALA A 86 1.71 -9.84 -40.95
N ARG A 87 0.99 -9.92 -39.83
CA ARG A 87 -0.47 -9.84 -39.83
C ARG A 87 -0.91 -8.81 -38.80
N ALA A 88 -1.15 -7.63 -39.36
CA ALA A 88 -2.25 -6.73 -39.06
C ALA A 88 -2.56 -6.52 -37.57
N ALA A 89 -2.00 -5.42 -37.07
CA ALA A 89 -2.71 -4.57 -36.14
C ALA A 89 -4.13 -4.31 -36.68
N GLY A 90 -5.12 -5.00 -36.10
CA GLY A 90 -6.52 -4.60 -36.12
C GLY A 90 -6.79 -3.69 -34.91
N PRO A 91 -7.67 -2.70 -35.06
CA PRO A 91 -7.56 -1.43 -34.35
C PRO A 91 -7.77 -1.59 -32.84
N GLU A 92 -6.89 -0.96 -32.07
CA GLU A 92 -7.19 -0.60 -30.70
C GLU A 92 -8.58 0.09 -30.67
N PRO A 93 -9.54 -0.37 -29.87
CA PRO A 93 -10.52 0.56 -29.35
C PRO A 93 -9.76 1.39 -28.33
N VAL A 94 -9.07 2.40 -28.85
CA VAL A 94 -8.63 3.56 -28.11
C VAL A 94 -9.83 4.00 -27.27
N LEU A 95 -9.58 4.46 -26.05
CA LEU A 95 -10.55 5.16 -25.22
C LEU A 95 -10.96 6.50 -25.90
N ASP A 96 -11.45 6.45 -27.14
CA ASP A 96 -11.56 7.56 -28.08
C ASP A 96 -12.83 8.39 -27.92
N ALA A 97 -13.66 8.05 -26.93
CA ALA A 97 -14.81 8.86 -26.56
C ALA A 97 -14.52 9.72 -25.33
N ALA A 98 -13.43 10.50 -25.36
CA ALA A 98 -13.28 11.75 -24.62
C ALA A 98 -12.04 12.54 -25.09
N SER A 99 -11.95 12.86 -26.38
CA SER A 99 -11.05 13.90 -26.91
C SER A 99 -11.50 15.31 -26.52
N ARG A 100 -11.87 15.51 -25.25
CA ARG A 100 -11.93 16.83 -24.63
C ARG A 100 -10.64 16.98 -23.84
N GLY A 101 -9.74 17.84 -24.33
CA GLY A 101 -8.50 18.17 -23.64
C GLY A 101 -8.79 18.46 -22.15
N PRO A 102 -8.19 17.73 -21.21
CA PRO A 102 -8.46 17.95 -19.82
C PRO A 102 -7.81 19.26 -19.39
N VAL A 103 -8.61 20.17 -18.83
CA VAL A 103 -8.08 21.33 -18.10
C VAL A 103 -7.52 20.81 -16.77
N PRO A 104 -6.19 20.86 -16.53
CA PRO A 104 -5.62 20.46 -15.26
C PRO A 104 -6.24 21.28 -14.13
N GLY A 105 -6.70 20.63 -13.07
CA GLY A 105 -7.23 21.32 -11.88
C GLY A 105 -8.75 21.53 -11.84
N ARG A 106 -9.54 20.95 -12.75
CA ARG A 106 -10.99 20.91 -12.58
C ARG A 106 -11.38 20.03 -11.37
N PRO A 107 -12.36 20.45 -10.54
CA PRO A 107 -12.93 19.60 -9.51
C PRO A 107 -13.48 18.28 -10.08
N ILE A 108 -13.30 17.19 -9.34
CA ILE A 108 -13.97 15.91 -9.63
C ILE A 108 -15.44 16.04 -9.21
N PRO A 109 -16.41 15.59 -10.03
CA PRO A 109 -17.82 15.67 -9.67
C PRO A 109 -18.17 14.82 -8.44
N ALA A 110 -19.25 15.19 -7.75
CA ALA A 110 -19.85 14.35 -6.72
C ALA A 110 -20.35 13.01 -7.30
N ALA A 111 -20.67 12.06 -6.42
CA ALA A 111 -21.13 10.75 -6.85
C ALA A 111 -22.42 10.83 -7.68
N ASP A 112 -22.38 10.27 -8.89
CA ASP A 112 -23.48 10.26 -9.84
C ASP A 112 -24.47 9.12 -9.49
N PRO A 113 -25.75 9.42 -9.24
CA PRO A 113 -26.76 8.39 -8.93
C PRO A 113 -26.90 7.31 -10.01
N ALA A 114 -26.61 7.60 -11.28
CA ALA A 114 -26.67 6.62 -12.36
C ALA A 114 -25.48 5.64 -12.37
N LEU A 115 -24.47 5.89 -11.55
CA LEU A 115 -23.34 4.98 -11.29
C LEU A 115 -23.49 4.24 -9.96
N LEU A 116 -24.67 4.30 -9.34
CA LEU A 116 -24.94 3.69 -8.04
C LEU A 116 -26.14 2.74 -8.10
N GLU A 117 -26.05 1.65 -7.35
CA GLU A 117 -27.16 0.73 -7.06
C GLU A 117 -27.34 0.53 -5.57
N ASN A 118 -28.51 0.04 -5.18
CA ASN A 118 -28.75 -0.36 -3.80
C ASN A 118 -28.12 -1.73 -3.54
N GLY A 119 -27.29 -1.81 -2.52
CA GLY A 119 -26.72 -3.04 -2.00
C GLY A 119 -27.15 -3.32 -0.56
N PRO A 120 -26.74 -4.45 0.01
CA PRO A 120 -27.13 -4.86 1.36
C PRO A 120 -26.66 -3.89 2.46
N TYR A 121 -25.59 -3.13 2.19
CA TYR A 121 -24.97 -2.22 3.17
C TYR A 121 -25.02 -0.74 2.77
N GLY A 122 -25.83 -0.39 1.76
CA GLY A 122 -25.92 0.96 1.22
C GLY A 122 -25.64 1.01 -0.28
N ARG A 123 -25.26 2.18 -0.77
CA ARG A 123 -25.07 2.42 -2.21
C ARG A 123 -23.75 1.79 -2.67
N LEU A 124 -23.80 1.01 -3.75
CA LEU A 124 -22.64 0.38 -4.36
C LEU A 124 -22.37 0.98 -5.74
N PRO A 125 -21.10 1.09 -6.17
CA PRO A 125 -20.80 1.44 -7.54
C PRO A 125 -21.29 0.38 -8.52
N ARG A 126 -21.78 0.84 -9.66
CA ARG A 126 -22.12 0.02 -10.83
C ARG A 126 -21.67 0.72 -12.10
N VAL A 127 -21.61 -0.06 -13.18
CA VAL A 127 -21.51 0.51 -14.53
C VAL A 127 -22.86 1.16 -14.88
N GLY A 128 -22.80 2.41 -15.34
CA GLY A 128 -23.97 3.19 -15.75
C GLY A 128 -24.37 2.92 -17.20
N PRO A 129 -25.33 3.70 -17.73
CA PRO A 129 -25.69 3.69 -19.14
C PRO A 129 -24.47 3.86 -20.04
N GLU A 130 -24.52 3.25 -21.23
CA GLU A 130 -23.48 3.35 -22.27
C GLU A 130 -22.08 2.91 -21.79
N GLY A 131 -22.01 2.04 -20.77
CA GLY A 131 -20.74 1.53 -20.25
C GLY A 131 -19.93 2.57 -19.46
N ARG A 132 -20.55 3.68 -19.04
CA ARG A 132 -19.88 4.70 -18.23
C ARG A 132 -19.48 4.11 -16.87
N SER A 133 -18.20 4.23 -16.53
CA SER A 133 -17.60 3.65 -15.32
C SER A 133 -17.14 4.72 -14.34
N SER A 134 -16.93 4.32 -13.07
CA SER A 134 -16.33 5.18 -12.04
C SER A 134 -14.95 5.69 -12.43
N ILE A 135 -14.12 4.86 -13.10
CA ILE A 135 -12.82 5.27 -13.63
C ILE A 135 -12.95 6.49 -14.57
N ARG A 136 -13.96 6.50 -15.45
CA ARG A 136 -14.18 7.60 -16.41
C ARG A 136 -14.85 8.81 -15.77
N ALA A 137 -15.77 8.60 -14.83
CA ALA A 137 -16.55 9.67 -14.23
C ALA A 137 -15.78 10.45 -13.15
N TYR A 138 -14.95 9.75 -12.38
CA TYR A 138 -14.21 10.33 -11.24
C TYR A 138 -12.70 10.41 -11.48
N GLY A 139 -12.21 9.97 -12.64
CA GLY A 139 -10.81 10.10 -13.03
C GLY A 139 -10.43 11.55 -13.23
N ARG A 140 -9.27 11.95 -12.71
CA ARG A 140 -8.72 13.29 -12.93
C ARG A 140 -8.32 13.41 -14.40
N GLY A 141 -8.72 14.52 -15.01
CA GLY A 141 -8.25 14.88 -16.34
C GLY A 141 -6.71 14.96 -16.41
N PHE A 142 -6.12 14.35 -17.42
CA PHE A 142 -4.68 14.33 -17.64
C PHE A 142 -4.35 14.33 -19.13
N ASP A 143 -3.40 15.17 -19.55
CA ASP A 143 -2.96 15.20 -20.94
C ASP A 143 -2.20 13.91 -21.28
N ARG A 144 -2.86 13.04 -22.03
CA ARG A 144 -2.27 11.76 -22.44
C ARG A 144 -1.18 11.90 -23.50
N GLN A 145 -1.10 13.05 -24.16
CA GLN A 145 -0.06 13.37 -25.14
C GLN A 145 1.25 13.83 -24.48
N ASP A 146 1.24 14.09 -23.17
CA ASP A 146 2.46 14.40 -22.42
C ASP A 146 3.41 13.18 -22.48
N THR A 147 4.56 13.39 -23.11
CA THR A 147 5.60 12.38 -23.34
C THR A 147 6.59 12.28 -22.18
N ARG A 148 6.52 13.18 -21.19
CA ARG A 148 7.40 13.13 -20.02
C ARG A 148 7.13 11.86 -19.20
N PRO A 149 8.15 11.31 -18.54
CA PRO A 149 7.98 10.24 -17.56
C PRO A 149 6.92 10.57 -16.50
N LYS A 150 5.97 9.66 -16.30
CA LYS A 150 4.83 9.85 -15.40
C LYS A 150 5.14 9.32 -14.01
N VAL A 151 5.02 10.13 -12.98
CA VAL A 151 5.09 9.68 -11.59
C VAL A 151 3.72 9.82 -10.96
N GLY A 152 3.22 8.78 -10.29
CA GLY A 152 2.05 8.89 -9.44
C GLY A 152 2.34 8.48 -8.00
N LEU A 153 1.50 8.96 -7.10
CA LEU A 153 1.53 8.63 -5.69
C LEU A 153 0.12 8.33 -5.19
N ILE A 154 0.00 7.29 -4.38
CA ILE A 154 -1.17 7.00 -3.56
C ILE A 154 -0.76 7.17 -2.10
N VAL A 155 -1.51 7.95 -1.34
CA VAL A 155 -1.36 8.07 0.12
C VAL A 155 -2.54 7.36 0.78
N GLY A 156 -2.25 6.42 1.68
CA GLY A 156 -3.21 5.67 2.48
C GLY A 156 -3.37 6.22 3.91
N GLY A 157 -4.22 5.55 4.69
CA GLY A 157 -4.52 5.94 6.08
C GLY A 157 -5.54 7.07 6.21
N LEU A 158 -6.18 7.50 5.11
CA LEU A 158 -7.10 8.63 5.13
C LEU A 158 -8.42 8.27 5.84
N GLY A 159 -8.95 9.27 6.54
CA GLY A 159 -10.25 9.25 7.19
C GLY A 159 -10.24 8.76 8.65
N LEU A 160 -9.23 8.02 9.10
CA LEU A 160 -9.13 7.59 10.51
C LEU A 160 -8.75 8.76 11.44
N ASN A 161 -7.85 9.63 10.97
CA ASN A 161 -7.52 10.88 11.64
C ASN A 161 -7.92 12.06 10.75
N ALA A 162 -8.99 12.76 11.15
CA ALA A 162 -9.55 13.86 10.36
C ALA A 162 -8.54 15.00 10.15
N ALA A 163 -7.79 15.41 11.17
CA ALA A 163 -6.83 16.51 11.09
C ALA A 163 -5.66 16.17 10.15
N VAL A 164 -5.12 14.95 10.23
CA VAL A 164 -4.05 14.50 9.33
C VAL A 164 -4.57 14.36 7.90
N SER A 165 -5.80 13.88 7.73
CA SER A 165 -6.41 13.71 6.40
C SER A 165 -6.69 15.05 5.73
N GLU A 166 -7.25 16.01 6.46
CA GLU A 166 -7.50 17.36 5.98
C GLU A 166 -6.19 18.06 5.62
N GLU A 167 -5.14 17.91 6.43
CA GLU A 167 -3.82 18.47 6.15
C GLU A 167 -3.19 17.87 4.89
N ALA A 168 -3.32 16.54 4.70
CA ALA A 168 -2.88 15.86 3.49
C ALA A 168 -3.63 16.40 2.26
N ILE A 169 -4.95 16.49 2.31
CA ILE A 169 -5.77 17.06 1.23
C ILE A 169 -5.36 18.50 0.95
N ARG A 170 -5.15 19.32 1.97
CA ARG A 170 -4.79 20.74 1.85
C ARG A 170 -3.42 20.94 1.20
N ARG A 171 -2.42 20.11 1.52
CA ARG A 171 -1.03 20.34 1.10
C ARG A 171 -0.57 19.55 -0.11
N LEU A 172 -1.08 18.32 -0.32
CA LEU A 172 -0.62 17.48 -1.42
C LEU A 172 -1.15 17.99 -2.78
N PRO A 173 -0.42 17.86 -3.89
CA PRO A 173 -0.94 18.23 -5.20
C PRO A 173 -2.19 17.43 -5.58
N GLY A 174 -3.08 18.02 -6.39
CA GLY A 174 -4.32 17.36 -6.82
C GLY A 174 -4.12 16.10 -7.68
N ALA A 175 -2.92 15.84 -8.19
CA ALA A 175 -2.59 14.61 -8.92
C ALA A 175 -2.24 13.42 -7.99
N VAL A 176 -2.03 13.66 -6.69
CA VAL A 176 -1.86 12.59 -5.70
C VAL A 176 -3.22 11.96 -5.41
N ALA A 177 -3.30 10.62 -5.46
CA ALA A 177 -4.50 9.88 -5.11
C ALA A 177 -4.56 9.57 -3.62
N LEU A 178 -5.77 9.49 -3.07
CA LEU A 178 -6.02 9.28 -1.66
C LEU A 178 -6.79 7.97 -1.44
N ALA A 179 -6.24 7.07 -0.62
CA ALA A 179 -6.90 5.83 -0.24
C ALA A 179 -7.53 5.96 1.15
N PHE A 180 -8.86 5.99 1.17
CA PHE A 180 -9.65 6.13 2.39
C PHE A 180 -9.96 4.78 3.02
N SER A 181 -9.80 4.71 4.35
CA SER A 181 -10.20 3.55 5.14
C SER A 181 -11.72 3.35 5.09
N PRO A 182 -12.23 2.12 4.92
CA PRO A 182 -13.67 1.85 5.01
C PRO A 182 -14.19 1.98 6.45
N TYR A 183 -13.30 2.02 7.43
CA TYR A 183 -13.62 2.23 8.85
C TYR A 183 -13.61 3.70 9.26
N ALA A 184 -13.27 4.61 8.35
CA ALA A 184 -13.22 6.03 8.62
C ALA A 184 -14.61 6.58 9.00
N PRO A 185 -14.76 7.28 10.13
CA PRO A 185 -16.00 7.94 10.46
C PRO A 185 -16.13 9.26 9.67
N ARG A 186 -17.33 9.55 9.15
CA ARG A 186 -17.71 10.86 8.60
C ARG A 186 -16.73 11.41 7.55
N VAL A 187 -16.57 10.70 6.44
CA VAL A 187 -15.62 11.06 5.37
C VAL A 187 -16.15 12.10 4.39
N GLU A 188 -17.42 12.47 4.46
CA GLU A 188 -18.12 13.28 3.44
C GLU A 188 -17.41 14.61 3.19
N LEU A 189 -17.07 15.35 4.25
CA LEU A 189 -16.36 16.62 4.16
C LEU A 189 -14.97 16.46 3.52
N LEU A 190 -14.22 15.41 3.92
CA LEU A 190 -12.89 15.13 3.37
C LEU A 190 -12.97 14.76 1.89
N LEU A 191 -13.99 13.98 1.50
CA LEU A 191 -14.23 13.62 0.11
C LEU A 191 -14.56 14.86 -0.74
N ASP A 192 -15.39 15.76 -0.24
CA ASP A 192 -15.72 17.00 -0.94
C ASP A 192 -14.51 17.93 -1.10
N GLN A 193 -13.67 18.04 -0.06
CA GLN A 193 -12.40 18.78 -0.15
C GLN A 193 -11.44 18.14 -1.17
N ALA A 194 -11.29 16.81 -1.17
CA ALA A 194 -10.45 16.08 -2.12
C ALA A 194 -10.95 16.26 -3.56
N ARG A 195 -12.27 16.16 -3.78
CA ARG A 195 -12.92 16.39 -5.07
C ARG A 195 -12.73 17.80 -5.57
N ALA A 196 -12.90 18.81 -4.70
CA ALA A 196 -12.68 20.22 -5.04
C ALA A 196 -11.25 20.47 -5.54
N LYS A 197 -10.27 19.72 -5.00
CA LYS A 197 -8.86 19.76 -5.43
C LYS A 197 -8.56 18.87 -6.66
N GLY A 198 -9.55 18.10 -7.11
CA GLY A 198 -9.45 17.14 -8.20
C GLY A 198 -8.56 15.94 -7.89
N MET A 199 -8.49 15.55 -6.61
CA MET A 199 -7.76 14.35 -6.14
C MET A 199 -8.58 13.10 -6.40
N GLU A 200 -7.97 12.10 -7.04
CA GLU A 200 -8.61 10.80 -7.18
C GLU A 200 -8.73 10.09 -5.84
N VAL A 201 -9.90 9.54 -5.58
CA VAL A 201 -10.17 8.79 -4.36
C VAL A 201 -10.18 7.29 -4.67
N LEU A 202 -9.57 6.51 -3.79
CA LEU A 202 -9.60 5.06 -3.75
C LEU A 202 -10.21 4.59 -2.43
N VAL A 203 -10.87 3.43 -2.45
CA VAL A 203 -11.19 2.71 -1.22
C VAL A 203 -10.05 1.75 -0.86
N ALA A 204 -9.60 1.81 0.38
CA ALA A 204 -8.65 0.86 0.94
C ALA A 204 -9.35 -0.48 1.21
N LEU A 205 -8.79 -1.58 0.71
CA LEU A 205 -9.30 -2.92 0.97
C LEU A 205 -8.54 -3.53 2.14
N PRO A 206 -9.22 -3.86 3.26
CA PRO A 206 -8.59 -4.59 4.34
C PRO A 206 -8.44 -6.05 3.90
N LEU A 207 -7.24 -6.43 3.44
CA LEU A 207 -6.89 -7.77 2.99
C LEU A 207 -5.90 -8.41 3.98
N GLU A 208 -5.94 -9.72 4.17
CA GLU A 208 -5.05 -10.44 5.10
C GLU A 208 -3.55 -10.21 4.80
N PRO A 209 -2.80 -9.51 5.68
CA PRO A 209 -1.37 -9.29 5.51
C PRO A 209 -0.56 -10.47 6.03
N SER A 210 0.73 -10.54 5.69
CA SER A 210 1.66 -11.56 6.24
C SER A 210 1.70 -11.63 7.77
N GLY A 211 1.50 -10.50 8.45
CA GLY A 211 1.54 -10.41 9.91
C GLY A 211 0.24 -10.78 10.64
N TYR A 212 -0.80 -11.25 9.95
CA TYR A 212 -2.06 -11.63 10.61
C TYR A 212 -1.86 -12.87 11.53
N PRO A 213 -2.44 -12.91 12.75
CA PRO A 213 -3.37 -11.94 13.32
C PRO A 213 -2.73 -10.80 14.14
N MET A 214 -1.40 -10.71 14.24
CA MET A 214 -0.75 -9.64 15.02
C MET A 214 -0.97 -8.26 14.40
N ASN A 215 -0.96 -8.20 13.07
CA ASN A 215 -1.40 -7.06 12.28
C ASN A 215 -2.80 -7.37 11.74
N ASN A 216 -3.84 -6.87 12.41
CA ASN A 216 -5.24 -7.13 12.07
C ASN A 216 -5.86 -5.95 11.29
N PRO A 217 -6.28 -6.13 10.02
CA PRO A 217 -6.96 -5.10 9.22
C PRO A 217 -8.41 -4.80 9.64
N GLY A 218 -8.87 -5.31 10.78
CA GLY A 218 -10.20 -5.08 11.33
C GLY A 218 -11.24 -6.11 10.91
N ASP A 219 -12.45 -5.97 11.45
CA ASP A 219 -13.46 -7.02 11.48
C ASP A 219 -14.06 -7.37 10.10
N ARG A 220 -13.88 -6.47 9.12
CA ARG A 220 -14.34 -6.65 7.74
C ARG A 220 -13.19 -7.00 6.79
N ALA A 221 -12.05 -7.43 7.33
CA ALA A 221 -10.94 -7.92 6.53
C ALA A 221 -11.34 -9.12 5.68
N LEU A 222 -10.90 -9.14 4.41
CA LEU A 222 -11.00 -10.32 3.58
C LEU A 222 -9.84 -11.25 3.96
N LEU A 223 -10.18 -12.47 4.36
CA LEU A 223 -9.25 -13.43 4.94
C LEU A 223 -9.19 -14.71 4.10
N THR A 224 -8.01 -15.31 4.07
CA THR A 224 -7.71 -16.58 3.41
C THR A 224 -8.49 -17.76 4.01
N GLY A 225 -8.82 -17.68 5.30
CA GLY A 225 -9.62 -18.69 6.01
C GLY A 225 -11.13 -18.57 5.83
N LEU A 226 -11.63 -17.58 5.08
CA LEU A 226 -13.06 -17.38 4.83
C LEU A 226 -13.48 -17.94 3.48
N SER A 227 -14.74 -18.34 3.38
CA SER A 227 -15.33 -18.74 2.11
C SER A 227 -15.39 -17.57 1.12
N ALA A 228 -15.53 -17.89 -0.17
CA ALA A 228 -15.71 -16.90 -1.22
C ALA A 228 -16.96 -16.03 -0.99
N ALA A 229 -18.04 -16.62 -0.45
CA ALA A 229 -19.27 -15.90 -0.14
C ALA A 229 -19.07 -14.88 0.99
N GLU A 230 -18.38 -15.26 2.07
CA GLU A 230 -18.08 -14.36 3.19
C GLU A 230 -17.15 -13.23 2.78
N ASN A 231 -16.08 -13.52 2.02
CA ASN A 231 -15.21 -12.49 1.48
C ASN A 231 -15.95 -11.57 0.50
N GLY A 232 -16.86 -12.13 -0.30
CA GLY A 232 -17.74 -11.35 -1.19
C GLY A 232 -18.64 -10.39 -0.43
N ASP A 233 -19.29 -10.85 0.63
CA ASP A 233 -20.12 -10.04 1.52
C ASP A 233 -19.32 -8.90 2.19
N ARG A 234 -18.14 -9.21 2.72
CA ARG A 234 -17.22 -8.21 3.29
C ARG A 234 -16.78 -7.18 2.26
N LEU A 235 -16.51 -7.59 1.01
CA LEU A 235 -16.21 -6.67 -0.08
C LEU A 235 -17.39 -5.71 -0.33
N LEU A 236 -18.62 -6.21 -0.40
CA LEU A 236 -19.80 -5.34 -0.59
C LEU A 236 -19.93 -4.33 0.56
N TRP A 237 -19.65 -4.74 1.79
CA TRP A 237 -19.63 -3.82 2.93
C TRP A 237 -18.57 -2.73 2.76
N VAL A 238 -17.34 -3.08 2.35
CA VAL A 238 -16.25 -2.12 2.12
C VAL A 238 -16.60 -1.13 1.01
N LEU A 239 -17.18 -1.62 -0.09
CA LEU A 239 -17.52 -0.78 -1.24
C LEU A 239 -18.69 0.17 -0.97
N SER A 240 -19.54 -0.10 0.03
CA SER A 240 -20.70 0.74 0.34
C SER A 240 -20.41 1.91 1.27
N ARG A 241 -19.20 2.00 1.84
CA ARG A 241 -18.89 2.94 2.92
C ARG A 241 -18.94 4.40 2.50
N PHE A 242 -18.61 4.67 1.25
CA PHE A 242 -18.75 5.96 0.61
C PHE A 242 -18.90 5.75 -0.90
N THR A 243 -18.99 6.82 -1.69
CA THR A 243 -19.20 6.74 -3.14
C THR A 243 -18.35 7.79 -3.87
N GLY A 244 -18.28 7.71 -5.21
CA GLY A 244 -17.54 8.70 -6.02
C GLY A 244 -16.03 8.52 -6.00
N TYR A 245 -15.55 7.27 -6.00
CA TYR A 245 -14.13 6.90 -6.05
C TYR A 245 -13.84 6.14 -7.36
N VAL A 246 -12.59 6.18 -7.84
CA VAL A 246 -12.21 5.57 -9.13
C VAL A 246 -11.98 4.05 -9.05
N GLY A 247 -11.66 3.55 -7.86
CA GLY A 247 -11.49 2.13 -7.59
C GLY A 247 -10.94 1.85 -6.21
N ALA A 248 -10.20 0.75 -6.10
CA ALA A 248 -9.71 0.23 -4.83
C ALA A 248 -8.20 -0.04 -4.85
N VAL A 249 -7.58 0.02 -3.67
CA VAL A 249 -6.20 -0.45 -3.44
C VAL A 249 -6.22 -1.59 -2.45
N GLY A 250 -5.48 -2.67 -2.74
CA GLY A 250 -5.40 -3.88 -1.90
C GLY A 250 -4.70 -3.70 -0.54
N ALA A 251 -4.66 -2.49 -0.01
CA ALA A 251 -3.99 -2.15 1.24
C ALA A 251 -4.89 -1.35 2.18
N LEU A 252 -4.70 -1.55 3.48
CA LEU A 252 -5.20 -0.71 4.56
C LEU A 252 -4.03 -0.25 5.42
N GLY A 253 -3.65 1.02 5.30
CA GLY A 253 -2.47 1.53 5.98
C GLY A 253 -1.21 0.81 5.48
N PRO A 254 -0.28 0.41 6.37
CA PRO A 254 0.91 -0.36 5.98
C PRO A 254 0.61 -1.82 5.61
N MET A 255 -0.61 -2.33 5.83
CA MET A 255 -0.97 -3.73 5.57
C MET A 255 -1.39 -3.89 4.10
N ARG A 256 -0.65 -4.71 3.34
CA ARG A 256 -0.79 -4.82 1.87
C ARG A 256 -1.42 -6.12 1.35
N GLY A 257 -2.01 -6.90 2.24
CA GLY A 257 -2.76 -8.10 1.84
C GLY A 257 -1.90 -9.24 1.30
N GLU A 258 -0.64 -9.35 1.71
CA GLU A 258 0.32 -10.30 1.12
C GLU A 258 -0.17 -11.76 1.15
N ARG A 259 -0.86 -12.18 2.22
CA ARG A 259 -1.41 -13.54 2.32
C ARG A 259 -2.62 -13.72 1.44
N PHE A 260 -3.56 -12.78 1.47
CA PHE A 260 -4.75 -12.85 0.62
C PHE A 260 -4.38 -12.88 -0.87
N ALA A 261 -3.36 -12.12 -1.25
CA ALA A 261 -2.91 -12.03 -2.63
C ALA A 261 -2.17 -13.29 -3.15
N GLN A 262 -1.85 -14.26 -2.29
CA GLN A 262 -1.38 -15.59 -2.71
C GLN A 262 -2.52 -16.50 -3.18
N LEU A 263 -3.78 -16.19 -2.81
CA LEU A 263 -4.96 -16.91 -3.31
C LEU A 263 -5.36 -16.35 -4.68
N THR A 264 -4.69 -16.79 -5.74
CA THR A 264 -4.87 -16.26 -7.11
C THR A 264 -6.33 -16.23 -7.55
N ASP A 265 -7.12 -17.27 -7.25
CA ASP A 265 -8.54 -17.31 -7.63
C ASP A 265 -9.41 -16.37 -6.81
N SER A 266 -9.17 -16.25 -5.50
CA SER A 266 -9.88 -15.32 -4.63
C SER A 266 -9.57 -13.87 -4.99
N LEU A 267 -8.28 -13.56 -5.23
CA LEU A 267 -7.85 -12.24 -5.70
C LEU A 267 -8.43 -11.94 -7.09
N GLY A 268 -8.43 -12.91 -8.00
CA GLY A 268 -9.04 -12.78 -9.32
C GLY A 268 -10.55 -12.52 -9.24
N THR A 269 -11.26 -13.18 -8.32
CA THR A 269 -12.70 -12.97 -8.07
C THR A 269 -12.97 -11.58 -7.52
N LEU A 270 -12.16 -11.10 -6.58
CA LEU A 270 -12.20 -9.72 -6.08
C LEU A 270 -12.00 -8.72 -7.23
N GLN A 271 -10.98 -8.92 -8.04
CA GLN A 271 -10.68 -8.07 -9.20
C GLN A 271 -11.84 -8.06 -10.21
N ALA A 272 -12.43 -9.22 -10.51
CA ALA A 272 -13.58 -9.31 -11.40
C ALA A 272 -14.80 -8.57 -10.85
N ASN A 273 -15.05 -8.62 -9.53
CA ASN A 273 -16.12 -7.87 -8.88
C ASN A 273 -15.91 -6.35 -9.05
N LEU A 274 -14.70 -5.86 -8.83
CA LEU A 274 -14.35 -4.45 -9.04
C LEU A 274 -14.57 -4.05 -10.51
N THR A 275 -14.09 -4.86 -11.46
CA THR A 275 -14.28 -4.62 -12.90
C THR A 275 -15.76 -4.54 -13.28
N GLY A 276 -16.57 -5.48 -12.80
CA GLY A 276 -18.02 -5.48 -13.03
C GLY A 276 -18.74 -4.25 -12.48
N ARG A 277 -18.12 -3.55 -11.52
CA ARG A 277 -18.61 -2.29 -10.93
C ARG A 277 -18.00 -1.05 -11.57
N GLY A 278 -17.17 -1.21 -12.61
CA GLY A 278 -16.49 -0.11 -13.28
C GLY A 278 -15.37 0.52 -12.44
N LEU A 279 -14.79 -0.24 -11.51
CA LEU A 279 -13.72 0.17 -10.60
C LEU A 279 -12.37 -0.39 -11.04
N LEU A 280 -11.30 0.38 -10.78
CA LEU A 280 -9.92 -0.11 -10.92
C LEU A 280 -9.45 -0.88 -9.67
N TYR A 281 -8.36 -1.64 -9.81
CA TYR A 281 -7.63 -2.25 -8.69
C TYR A 281 -6.15 -1.87 -8.73
N ILE A 282 -5.61 -1.42 -7.60
CA ILE A 282 -4.17 -1.21 -7.41
C ILE A 282 -3.62 -2.31 -6.51
N ASP A 283 -2.63 -3.04 -7.02
CA ASP A 283 -1.87 -4.00 -6.22
C ASP A 283 -0.80 -3.22 -5.43
N PRO A 284 -0.87 -3.20 -4.09
CA PRO A 284 -0.01 -2.36 -3.28
C PRO A 284 1.37 -2.97 -3.03
N ARG A 285 1.67 -4.17 -3.55
CA ARG A 285 2.92 -4.89 -3.31
C ARG A 285 3.97 -4.47 -4.36
N PRO A 286 5.07 -3.80 -3.96
CA PRO A 286 6.09 -3.33 -4.90
C PRO A 286 6.63 -4.43 -5.80
N GLY A 287 6.50 -4.24 -7.11
CA GLY A 287 7.06 -5.14 -8.13
C GLY A 287 6.42 -6.53 -8.19
N ALA A 288 5.34 -6.80 -7.43
CA ALA A 288 4.69 -8.12 -7.43
C ALA A 288 3.97 -8.41 -8.74
N VAL A 289 3.30 -7.41 -9.32
CA VAL A 289 2.60 -7.50 -10.60
C VAL A 289 2.76 -6.20 -11.37
N ARG A 290 2.83 -6.28 -12.70
CA ARG A 290 2.77 -5.08 -13.55
C ARG A 290 1.34 -4.62 -13.76
N ALA A 291 0.43 -5.55 -14.01
CA ALA A 291 -1.01 -5.34 -14.19
C ALA A 291 -1.81 -6.39 -13.40
N PRO A 292 -2.99 -6.06 -12.85
CA PRO A 292 -3.87 -7.07 -12.26
C PRO A 292 -4.38 -8.06 -13.32
N ALA A 293 -4.65 -9.30 -12.94
CA ALA A 293 -5.08 -10.34 -13.88
C ALA A 293 -6.50 -10.12 -14.42
N ARG A 294 -7.43 -9.60 -13.60
CA ARG A 294 -8.86 -9.47 -13.95
C ARG A 294 -9.44 -8.08 -13.74
N ALA A 295 -8.58 -7.06 -13.57
CA ALA A 295 -8.99 -5.67 -13.40
C ALA A 295 -8.10 -4.68 -14.14
N TRP A 296 -8.71 -3.57 -14.58
CA TRP A 296 -7.96 -2.39 -14.98
C TRP A 296 -7.20 -1.88 -13.76
N GLY A 297 -5.92 -1.58 -13.93
CA GLY A 297 -5.10 -1.24 -12.78
C GLY A 297 -3.61 -1.34 -13.04
N ARG A 298 -2.83 -1.38 -11.97
CA ARG A 298 -1.38 -1.63 -11.99
C ARG A 298 -0.90 -2.03 -10.60
N GLY A 299 0.28 -2.63 -10.55
CA GLY A 299 1.05 -2.70 -9.30
C GLY A 299 1.73 -1.38 -9.00
N VAL A 300 2.03 -1.17 -7.73
CA VAL A 300 2.94 -0.11 -7.27
C VAL A 300 4.38 -0.56 -7.50
N ASP A 301 5.27 0.39 -7.74
CA ASP A 301 6.68 0.15 -7.99
C ASP A 301 7.52 0.32 -6.71
N LEU A 302 7.02 1.13 -5.76
CA LEU A 302 7.75 1.46 -4.55
C LEU A 302 6.82 1.84 -3.40
N VAL A 303 7.13 1.40 -2.18
CA VAL A 303 6.55 1.97 -0.94
C VAL A 303 7.48 3.08 -0.44
N VAL A 304 6.96 4.29 -0.25
CA VAL A 304 7.78 5.49 -0.01
C VAL A 304 8.00 5.81 1.47
N ASP A 305 7.22 5.23 2.38
CA ASP A 305 7.22 5.54 3.82
C ASP A 305 7.70 4.39 4.72
N GLU A 306 8.52 3.47 4.17
CA GLU A 306 9.07 2.33 4.93
C GLU A 306 10.62 2.30 4.92
N PRO A 307 11.32 2.78 5.94
CA PRO A 307 10.80 3.36 7.18
C PRO A 307 10.32 4.82 6.97
N ALA A 308 9.44 5.28 7.85
CA ALA A 308 8.78 6.59 7.77
C ALA A 308 9.66 7.74 8.30
N THR A 309 10.94 7.78 7.92
CA THR A 309 11.85 8.86 8.31
C THR A 309 12.04 9.84 7.15
N ARG A 310 12.36 11.09 7.48
CA ARG A 310 12.51 12.17 6.50
C ARG A 310 13.46 11.81 5.35
N SER A 311 14.67 11.34 5.69
CA SER A 311 15.71 11.00 4.72
C SER A 311 15.33 9.80 3.85
N GLU A 312 14.62 8.83 4.43
CA GLU A 312 14.22 7.60 3.75
C GLU A 312 13.10 7.88 2.75
N ILE A 313 12.14 8.72 3.14
CA ILE A 313 11.08 9.22 2.25
C ILE A 313 11.70 10.00 1.09
N GLU A 314 12.60 10.95 1.36
CA GLU A 314 13.26 11.75 0.31
C GLU A 314 14.06 10.85 -0.67
N ARG A 315 14.81 9.88 -0.14
CA ARG A 315 15.54 8.90 -0.98
C ARG A 315 14.59 8.06 -1.83
N LYS A 316 13.47 7.60 -1.26
CA LYS A 316 12.49 6.78 -1.97
C LYS A 316 11.72 7.58 -3.03
N LEU A 317 11.42 8.85 -2.78
CA LEU A 317 10.84 9.74 -3.78
C LEU A 317 11.81 9.95 -4.96
N ALA A 318 13.11 10.13 -4.69
CA ALA A 318 14.12 10.19 -5.75
C ALA A 318 14.25 8.86 -6.52
N ARG A 319 14.16 7.71 -5.83
CA ARG A 319 14.14 6.40 -6.49
C ARG A 319 12.89 6.22 -7.36
N LEU A 320 11.74 6.71 -6.91
CA LEU A 320 10.50 6.68 -7.69
C LEU A 320 10.62 7.47 -9.00
N GLU A 321 11.29 8.63 -8.96
CA GLU A 321 11.62 9.38 -10.19
C GLU A 321 12.51 8.57 -11.12
N ALA A 322 13.58 7.95 -10.60
CA ALA A 322 14.47 7.12 -11.41
C ALA A 322 13.71 5.98 -12.10
N LEU A 323 12.85 5.26 -11.37
CA LEU A 323 11.99 4.21 -11.93
C LEU A 323 11.06 4.75 -13.02
N ALA A 324 10.51 5.95 -12.85
CA ALA A 324 9.68 6.56 -13.89
C ALA A 324 10.47 6.90 -15.15
N ARG A 325 11.72 7.36 -15.02
CA ARG A 325 12.60 7.61 -16.17
C ARG A 325 12.97 6.33 -16.91
N GLU A 326 13.28 5.28 -16.15
CA GLU A 326 13.65 3.97 -16.69
C GLU A 326 12.46 3.31 -17.41
N GLY A 327 11.25 3.35 -16.81
CA GLY A 327 10.08 2.61 -17.28
C GLY A 327 8.98 3.45 -17.96
N GLY A 328 9.21 4.75 -18.17
CA GLY A 328 8.23 5.74 -18.66
C GLY A 328 7.12 6.09 -17.65
N SER A 329 6.87 5.25 -16.64
CA SER A 329 6.01 5.60 -15.51
C SER A 329 6.34 4.81 -14.25
N ALA A 330 6.15 5.41 -13.07
CA ALA A 330 6.22 4.72 -11.78
C ALA A 330 5.12 5.20 -10.82
N LEU A 331 4.58 4.29 -10.03
CA LEU A 331 3.56 4.53 -9.02
C LEU A 331 4.12 4.19 -7.64
N GLY A 332 4.20 5.19 -6.76
CA GLY A 332 4.53 5.00 -5.36
C GLY A 332 3.29 4.84 -4.48
N TYR A 333 3.44 4.11 -3.39
CA TYR A 333 2.45 4.01 -2.32
C TYR A 333 3.05 4.48 -1.00
N ALA A 334 2.30 5.26 -0.23
CA ALA A 334 2.58 5.52 1.16
C ALA A 334 1.44 4.93 2.01
N GLY A 335 1.77 4.07 2.96
CA GLY A 335 0.80 3.36 3.78
C GLY A 335 -0.03 4.31 4.64
N GLU A 336 0.61 5.25 5.32
CA GLU A 336 -0.03 6.09 6.34
C GLU A 336 0.30 7.57 6.15
N ALA A 337 -0.73 8.41 6.04
CA ALA A 337 -0.56 9.85 6.06
C ALA A 337 0.08 10.31 7.40
N SER A 338 1.12 11.12 7.31
CA SER A 338 1.76 11.74 8.49
C SER A 338 2.27 13.14 8.16
N PRO A 339 2.47 14.02 9.15
CA PRO A 339 2.99 15.36 8.91
C PRO A 339 4.32 15.36 8.15
N VAL A 340 5.24 14.46 8.49
CA VAL A 340 6.55 14.34 7.82
C VAL A 340 6.37 13.89 6.37
N LEU A 341 5.55 12.86 6.13
CA LEU A 341 5.30 12.37 4.77
C LEU A 341 4.65 13.44 3.88
N VAL A 342 3.59 14.08 4.37
CA VAL A 342 2.86 15.13 3.64
C VAL A 342 3.79 16.30 3.30
N ASP A 343 4.60 16.72 4.26
CA ASP A 343 5.58 17.79 4.08
C ASP A 343 6.62 17.44 3.01
N ARG A 344 7.15 16.21 3.03
CA ARG A 344 8.15 15.76 2.06
C ARG A 344 7.58 15.56 0.66
N ILE A 345 6.38 14.97 0.52
CA ILE A 345 5.73 14.83 -0.78
C ILE A 345 5.39 16.21 -1.36
N ALA A 346 4.86 17.14 -0.56
CA ALA A 346 4.52 18.48 -1.04
C ALA A 346 5.76 19.23 -1.55
N ALA A 347 6.87 19.20 -0.79
CA ALA A 347 8.13 19.82 -1.20
C ALA A 347 8.70 19.17 -2.47
N TRP A 348 8.71 17.84 -2.52
CA TRP A 348 9.21 17.07 -3.66
C TRP A 348 8.41 17.35 -4.95
N ALA A 349 7.08 17.33 -4.85
CA ALA A 349 6.20 17.51 -5.99
C ALA A 349 6.28 18.91 -6.60
N GLY A 350 6.56 19.95 -5.78
CA GLY A 350 6.72 21.32 -6.27
C GLY A 350 7.85 21.52 -7.27
N GLY A 351 8.85 20.61 -7.31
CA GLY A 351 9.96 20.68 -8.27
C GLY A 351 9.94 19.61 -9.37
N ILE A 352 8.93 18.75 -9.42
CA ILE A 352 8.94 17.55 -10.29
C ILE A 352 8.97 17.91 -11.79
N GLU A 353 8.25 18.97 -12.17
CA GLU A 353 8.20 19.45 -13.55
C GLU A 353 9.53 20.06 -14.00
N GLY A 354 10.20 20.80 -13.12
CA GLY A 354 11.55 21.34 -13.36
C GLY A 354 12.61 20.24 -13.51
N ARG A 355 12.34 19.04 -13.00
CA ARG A 355 13.14 17.83 -13.24
C ARG A 355 12.72 17.07 -14.51
N GLY A 356 11.77 17.55 -15.29
CA GLY A 356 11.35 16.93 -16.54
C GLY A 356 10.54 15.64 -16.37
N LEU A 357 9.86 15.46 -15.23
CA LEU A 357 8.79 14.47 -15.08
C LEU A 357 7.44 15.17 -14.94
N VAL A 358 6.36 14.42 -15.01
CA VAL A 358 5.01 14.92 -14.76
C VAL A 358 4.34 14.11 -13.65
N LEU A 359 3.72 14.80 -12.68
CA LEU A 359 2.90 14.15 -11.68
C LEU A 359 1.54 13.78 -12.30
N ALA A 360 1.25 12.49 -12.39
CA ALA A 360 0.09 11.94 -13.07
C ALA A 360 -0.89 11.27 -12.08
N PRO A 361 -2.20 11.39 -12.30
CA PRO A 361 -3.19 10.65 -11.53
C PRO A 361 -3.10 9.15 -11.82
N VAL A 362 -3.65 8.32 -10.92
CA VAL A 362 -3.61 6.86 -11.03
C VAL A 362 -4.33 6.39 -12.30
N THR A 363 -5.46 7.00 -12.65
CA THR A 363 -6.22 6.65 -13.86
C THR A 363 -5.48 6.93 -15.18
N ALA A 364 -4.47 7.80 -15.17
CA ALA A 364 -3.64 8.08 -16.35
C ALA A 364 -2.56 7.02 -16.59
N MET A 365 -2.36 6.12 -15.63
CA MET A 365 -1.30 5.11 -15.69
C MET A 365 -1.81 3.67 -15.64
N LEU A 366 -3.12 3.48 -15.85
CA LEU A 366 -3.73 2.15 -15.83
C LEU A 366 -3.21 1.28 -16.96
N ARG A 367 -3.14 -0.01 -16.67
CA ARG A 367 -2.90 -1.07 -17.63
C ARG A 367 -4.16 -1.91 -17.75
N ARG A 368 -4.34 -2.49 -18.94
CA ARG A 368 -5.37 -3.50 -19.19
C ARG A 368 -5.08 -4.73 -18.32
N PRO A 369 -6.10 -5.49 -17.88
CA PRO A 369 -5.86 -6.78 -17.27
C PRO A 369 -4.92 -7.63 -18.10
N GLU A 370 -3.98 -8.32 -17.45
CA GLU A 370 -3.09 -9.27 -18.12
C GLU A 370 -3.95 -10.40 -18.68
N GLN A 371 -4.15 -10.41 -20.00
CA GLN A 371 -4.83 -11.51 -20.67
C GLN A 371 -3.90 -12.71 -20.58
N ASP A 372 -4.38 -13.79 -19.98
CA ASP A 372 -3.68 -15.07 -19.98
C ASP A 372 -3.38 -15.45 -21.45
N PRO A 373 -2.10 -15.48 -21.89
CA PRO A 373 -1.77 -15.77 -23.28
C PRO A 373 -2.23 -17.18 -23.70
N ALA A 374 -2.52 -18.08 -22.76
CA ALA A 374 -3.07 -19.42 -23.03
C ALA A 374 -4.58 -19.43 -23.36
N ARG A 375 -5.26 -18.26 -23.34
CA ARG A 375 -6.72 -18.15 -23.57
C ARG A 375 -7.12 -17.18 -24.68
N ALA A 376 -6.20 -16.80 -25.56
CA ALA A 376 -6.57 -16.13 -26.81
C ALA A 376 -7.29 -17.15 -27.73
N PRO A 377 -8.43 -16.77 -28.35
CA PRO A 377 -9.20 -17.65 -29.24
C PRO A 377 -8.43 -18.05 -30.50
#